data_AF-A0A0R0F911-F1
#
_entry.id   AF-A0A0R0F911-F1
#
_cell.length_a   1.000
_cell.length_b   1.000
_cell.length_c   1.000
_cell.angle_alpha   90.00
_cell.angle_beta   90.00
_cell.angle_gamma   90.00
#
_symmetry.space_group_name_H-M   'P 1'
#
loop_
_entity.id
_entity.type
_entity.pdbx_description
1 polymer ?
#
loop_
_entity_poly.entity_id
_entity_poly.type
_entity_poly.pdbx_seq_one_letter_code
_entity_poly.pdbx_strand_id
1 'polypeptide(L)'
;MRGNIWETKWLTVSITLTLTAVSISAYVLKRKWNHLNSKIEELEASLKSFSDNCASERQGRIRAQQALRKEVTQSQPNSQKLNLTSYPMMPIGVVHSCFSTRNGTPRQPLLVPLARACLVFNTTRVPPASLEGLEEYSHCWILYVFHLNTDLDKLWKHPSKSGFKAKVRVPRLKGGRKGVFATRSPHRPCPIGLTVAKVEAVQGNMILLSGVDLVDGTPVLDIKPYLPYCDNIQEATVPNWLMEDNLLSVASVSFSEHFTSALKNIWIMVNGCTPSVLTV
;
A
#
# COMPACT_ATOMS: atom_id res chain seq x y z
N MET A 1 -61.26 -43.80 -54.30
CA MET A 1 -59.89 -43.23 -54.24
C MET A 1 -59.85 -41.81 -54.81
N ARG A 2 -60.44 -40.81 -54.12
CA ARG A 2 -60.49 -39.40 -54.57
C ARG A 2 -60.27 -38.39 -53.41
N GLY A 3 -59.48 -38.77 -52.41
CA GLY A 3 -59.23 -37.94 -51.21
C GLY A 3 -57.89 -37.19 -51.17
N ASN A 4 -56.88 -37.55 -51.98
CA ASN A 4 -55.49 -37.15 -51.71
C ASN A 4 -54.94 -35.92 -52.47
N ILE A 5 -55.68 -35.34 -53.43
CA ILE A 5 -55.13 -34.29 -54.32
C ILE A 5 -55.31 -32.87 -53.75
N TRP A 6 -56.33 -32.64 -52.93
CA TRP A 6 -56.58 -31.31 -52.34
C TRP A 6 -55.74 -31.06 -51.09
N GLU A 7 -55.57 -32.06 -50.21
CA GLU A 7 -54.69 -31.93 -49.04
C GLU A 7 -53.21 -31.73 -49.42
N THR A 8 -52.73 -32.43 -50.45
CA THR A 8 -51.34 -32.29 -50.93
C THR A 8 -51.04 -30.90 -51.50
N LYS A 9 -52.03 -30.21 -52.08
CA LYS A 9 -51.89 -28.81 -52.53
C LYS A 9 -51.86 -27.81 -51.37
N TRP A 10 -52.69 -27.99 -50.34
CA TRP A 10 -52.66 -27.12 -49.15
C TRP A 10 -51.42 -27.34 -48.27
N LEU A 11 -50.93 -28.58 -48.20
CA LEU A 11 -49.66 -28.91 -47.55
C LEU A 11 -48.47 -28.27 -48.28
N THR A 12 -48.40 -28.34 -49.60
CA THR A 12 -47.31 -27.70 -50.38
C THR A 12 -47.33 -26.17 -50.31
N VAL A 13 -48.52 -25.55 -50.28
CA VAL A 13 -48.67 -24.10 -50.03
C VAL A 13 -48.25 -23.72 -48.60
N SER A 14 -48.59 -24.52 -47.60
CA SER A 14 -48.19 -24.24 -46.21
C SER A 14 -46.69 -24.42 -45.99
N ILE A 15 -46.09 -25.44 -46.61
CA ILE A 15 -44.64 -25.68 -46.59
C ILE A 15 -43.89 -24.54 -47.29
N THR A 16 -44.37 -24.07 -48.44
CA THR A 16 -43.74 -22.94 -49.16
C THR A 16 -43.91 -21.61 -48.42
N LEU A 17 -45.05 -21.35 -47.77
CA LEU A 17 -45.26 -20.16 -46.95
C LEU A 17 -44.34 -20.15 -45.71
N THR A 18 -44.16 -21.31 -45.06
CA THR A 18 -43.25 -21.44 -43.91
C THR A 18 -41.79 -21.33 -44.32
N LEU A 19 -41.39 -21.94 -45.44
CA LEU A 19 -40.03 -21.79 -46.01
C LEU A 19 -39.72 -20.33 -46.37
N THR A 20 -40.67 -19.61 -46.98
CA THR A 20 -40.48 -18.20 -47.33
C THR A 20 -40.43 -17.32 -46.09
N ALA A 21 -41.27 -17.55 -45.08
CA ALA A 21 -41.24 -16.83 -43.81
C ALA A 21 -39.92 -17.06 -43.03
N VAL A 22 -39.43 -18.31 -42.98
CA VAL A 22 -38.12 -18.65 -42.39
C VAL A 22 -36.99 -17.97 -43.15
N SER A 23 -37.04 -17.95 -44.49
CA SER A 23 -36.03 -17.29 -45.32
C SER A 23 -35.98 -15.77 -45.07
N ILE A 24 -37.14 -15.12 -44.97
CA ILE A 24 -37.25 -13.69 -44.65
C ILE A 24 -36.75 -13.41 -43.23
N SER A 25 -37.12 -14.23 -42.25
CA SER A 25 -36.67 -14.10 -40.86
C SER A 25 -35.14 -14.26 -40.75
N ALA A 26 -34.57 -15.26 -41.41
CA ALA A 26 -33.13 -15.46 -41.49
C ALA A 26 -32.41 -14.28 -42.16
N TYR A 27 -32.98 -13.71 -43.22
CA TYR A 27 -32.46 -12.51 -43.87
C TYR A 27 -32.46 -11.29 -42.93
N VAL A 28 -33.55 -11.08 -42.18
CA VAL A 28 -33.65 -10.00 -41.18
C VAL A 28 -32.65 -10.19 -40.03
N LEU A 29 -32.49 -11.41 -39.52
CA LEU A 29 -31.51 -11.74 -38.49
C LEU A 29 -30.08 -11.51 -38.97
N LYS A 30 -29.75 -11.95 -40.20
CA LYS A 30 -28.45 -11.70 -40.82
C LYS A 30 -28.16 -10.21 -40.98
N ARG A 31 -29.16 -9.42 -41.40
CA ARG A 31 -29.03 -7.96 -41.52
C ARG A 31 -28.82 -7.28 -40.17
N LYS A 32 -29.57 -7.70 -39.13
CA LYS A 32 -29.39 -7.20 -37.76
C LYS A 32 -28.00 -7.57 -37.20
N TRP A 33 -27.54 -8.79 -37.45
CA TRP A 33 -26.21 -9.25 -37.03
C TRP A 33 -25.09 -8.45 -37.70
N ASN A 34 -25.16 -8.25 -39.02
CA ASN A 34 -24.20 -7.40 -39.74
C ASN A 34 -24.20 -5.95 -39.21
N HIS A 35 -25.38 -5.38 -38.93
CA HIS A 35 -25.48 -4.03 -38.37
C HIS A 35 -24.89 -3.94 -36.95
N LEU A 36 -25.12 -4.96 -36.12
CA LEU A 36 -24.57 -5.00 -34.76
C LEU A 36 -23.05 -5.15 -34.77
N ASN A 37 -22.50 -6.00 -35.65
CA ASN A 37 -21.05 -6.13 -35.82
C ASN A 37 -20.41 -4.83 -36.29
N SER A 38 -21.02 -4.15 -37.27
CA SER A 38 -20.54 -2.84 -37.73
C SER A 38 -20.54 -1.81 -36.61
N LYS A 39 -21.55 -1.82 -35.72
CA LYS A 39 -21.57 -0.95 -34.53
C LYS A 39 -20.50 -1.32 -33.50
N ILE A 40 -20.22 -2.60 -33.31
CA ILE A 40 -19.15 -3.05 -32.42
C ILE A 40 -17.79 -2.57 -32.95
N GLU A 41 -17.52 -2.75 -34.25
CA GLU A 41 -16.29 -2.26 -34.89
C GLU A 41 -16.15 -0.75 -34.78
N GLU A 42 -17.23 0.01 -34.98
CA GLU A 42 -17.24 1.47 -34.85
C GLU A 42 -16.97 1.91 -33.40
N LEU A 43 -17.59 1.26 -32.42
CA LEU A 43 -17.37 1.55 -31.00
C LEU A 43 -15.95 1.19 -30.55
N GLU A 44 -15.39 0.07 -31.01
CA GLU A 44 -14.01 -0.33 -30.75
C GLU A 44 -13.02 0.67 -31.35
N ALA A 45 -13.25 1.11 -32.59
CA ALA A 45 -12.45 2.14 -33.24
C ALA A 45 -12.54 3.48 -32.51
N SER A 46 -13.75 3.87 -32.07
CA SER A 46 -13.97 5.08 -31.28
C SER A 46 -13.23 5.01 -29.93
N LEU A 47 -13.34 3.90 -29.20
CA LEU A 47 -12.67 3.69 -27.93
C LEU A 47 -11.15 3.70 -28.07
N LYS A 48 -10.62 3.09 -29.13
CA LYS A 48 -9.19 3.13 -29.45
C LYS A 48 -8.72 4.56 -29.72
N SER A 49 -9.45 5.31 -30.56
CA SER A 49 -9.12 6.72 -30.86
C SER A 49 -9.16 7.59 -29.60
N PHE A 50 -10.12 7.36 -28.71
CA PHE A 50 -10.22 8.07 -27.44
C PHE A 50 -9.05 7.75 -26.51
N SER A 51 -8.65 6.48 -26.41
CA SER A 51 -7.47 6.05 -25.65
C SER A 51 -6.18 6.69 -26.18
N ASP A 52 -6.00 6.73 -27.50
CA ASP A 52 -4.82 7.32 -28.14
C ASP A 52 -4.78 8.85 -27.96
N ASN A 53 -5.93 9.52 -28.03
CA ASN A 53 -6.06 10.94 -27.73
C ASN A 53 -5.70 11.23 -26.26
N CYS A 54 -6.20 10.44 -25.31
CA CYS A 54 -5.83 10.56 -23.90
C CYS A 54 -4.31 10.33 -23.67
N ALA A 55 -3.73 9.36 -24.38
CA ALA A 55 -2.31 9.05 -24.28
C ALA A 55 -1.44 10.19 -24.84
N SER A 56 -1.80 10.74 -26.00
CA SER A 56 -1.11 11.87 -26.61
C SER A 56 -1.24 13.16 -25.78
N GLU A 57 -2.42 13.43 -25.21
CA GLU A 57 -2.62 14.56 -24.30
C GLU A 57 -1.73 14.43 -23.05
N ARG A 58 -1.68 13.22 -22.46
CA ARG A 58 -0.80 12.94 -21.32
C ARG A 58 0.67 13.15 -21.68
N GLN A 59 1.10 12.69 -22.86
CA GLN A 59 2.45 12.91 -23.38
C GLN A 59 2.77 14.40 -23.51
N GLY A 60 1.85 15.18 -24.07
CA GLY A 60 1.97 16.64 -24.23
C GLY A 60 2.11 17.35 -22.88
N ARG A 61 1.24 17.03 -21.91
CA ARG A 61 1.31 17.57 -20.54
C ARG A 61 2.64 17.25 -19.85
N ILE A 62 3.17 16.03 -20.03
CA ILE A 62 4.47 15.64 -19.46
C ILE A 62 5.61 16.45 -20.08
N ARG A 63 5.64 16.60 -21.41
CA ARG A 63 6.66 17.40 -22.11
C ARG A 63 6.64 18.86 -21.69
N ALA A 64 5.45 19.47 -21.65
CA ALA A 64 5.27 20.86 -21.20
C ALA A 64 5.76 21.04 -19.75
N GLN A 65 5.42 20.09 -18.85
CA GLN A 65 5.89 20.13 -17.47
C GLN A 65 7.42 19.99 -17.35
N GLN A 66 8.05 19.19 -18.21
CA GLN A 66 9.51 19.05 -18.25
C GLN A 66 10.20 20.31 -18.78
N ALA A 67 9.67 20.93 -19.83
CA ALA A 67 10.18 22.19 -20.38
C ALA A 67 10.13 23.31 -19.32
N LEU A 68 8.98 23.48 -18.66
CA LEU A 68 8.80 24.46 -17.59
C LEU A 68 9.79 24.23 -16.43
N ARG A 69 10.02 22.97 -16.03
CA ARG A 69 11.03 22.66 -14.99
C ARG A 69 12.44 23.05 -15.42
N LYS A 70 12.79 22.84 -16.68
CA LYS A 70 14.11 23.18 -17.21
C LYS A 70 14.33 24.70 -17.17
N GLU A 71 13.32 25.47 -17.58
CA GLU A 71 13.34 26.94 -17.51
C GLU A 71 13.44 27.45 -16.06
N VAL A 72 12.62 26.90 -15.15
CA VAL A 72 12.67 27.26 -13.71
C VAL A 72 14.04 26.92 -13.10
N THR A 73 14.65 25.81 -13.49
CA THR A 73 15.99 25.43 -12.99
C THR A 73 17.08 26.35 -13.54
N GLN A 74 16.95 26.85 -14.77
CA GLN A 74 17.88 27.80 -15.39
C GLN A 74 17.75 29.22 -14.87
N SER A 75 16.57 29.61 -14.37
CA SER A 75 16.26 30.96 -13.88
C SER A 75 16.43 31.13 -12.36
N GLN A 76 16.69 30.05 -11.61
CA GLN A 76 17.00 30.15 -10.19
C GLN A 76 18.42 30.73 -10.00
N PRO A 77 18.58 31.80 -9.19
CA PRO A 77 19.90 32.34 -8.86
C PRO A 77 20.71 31.26 -8.14
N ASN A 78 22.00 31.15 -8.51
CA ASN A 78 23.00 30.20 -8.01
C ASN A 78 22.70 29.73 -6.58
N SER A 79 21.94 28.63 -6.46
CA SER A 79 21.65 28.01 -5.17
C SER A 79 22.99 27.65 -4.55
N GLN A 80 23.32 28.26 -3.42
CA GLN A 80 24.53 27.95 -2.65
C GLN A 80 24.64 26.43 -2.53
N LYS A 81 25.62 25.85 -3.24
CA LYS A 81 25.85 24.42 -3.24
C LYS A 81 26.40 24.07 -1.86
N LEU A 82 25.49 23.74 -0.94
CA LEU A 82 25.87 23.25 0.38
C LEU A 82 26.69 21.98 0.17
N ASN A 83 27.95 21.99 0.58
CA ASN A 83 28.78 20.79 0.63
C ASN A 83 28.23 19.92 1.75
N LEU A 84 27.34 19.00 1.41
CA LEU A 84 26.73 18.07 2.35
C LEU A 84 27.61 16.83 2.48
N THR A 85 28.12 16.59 3.69
CA THR A 85 28.77 15.33 4.05
C THR A 85 27.70 14.25 4.27
N SER A 86 27.88 13.08 3.66
CA SER A 86 27.02 11.92 3.92
C SER A 86 27.48 11.20 5.19
N TYR A 87 26.54 10.81 6.05
CA TYR A 87 26.82 10.04 7.25
C TYR A 87 26.42 8.57 7.04
N PRO A 88 27.36 7.61 7.17
CA PRO A 88 27.02 6.20 7.08
C PRO A 88 26.24 5.79 8.32
N MET A 89 24.97 5.42 8.14
CA MET A 89 24.13 4.86 9.19
C MET A 89 24.03 3.36 8.95
N MET A 90 24.44 2.56 9.94
CA MET A 90 24.35 1.12 9.84
C MET A 90 23.48 0.55 10.96
N PRO A 91 22.57 -0.39 10.67
CA PRO A 91 21.64 -0.89 11.68
C PRO A 91 22.36 -1.49 12.90
N ILE A 92 21.76 -1.25 14.06
CA ILE A 92 22.19 -1.79 15.36
C ILE A 92 21.43 -3.07 15.74
N GLY A 93 20.29 -3.31 15.10
CA GLY A 93 19.44 -4.48 15.33
C GLY A 93 18.38 -4.65 14.26
N VAL A 94 17.61 -5.71 14.37
CA VAL A 94 16.50 -6.06 13.48
C VAL A 94 15.27 -6.40 14.29
N VAL A 95 14.12 -5.94 13.83
CA VAL A 95 12.82 -6.24 14.44
C VAL A 95 12.23 -7.49 13.85
N HIS A 96 11.83 -8.42 14.72
CA HIS A 96 10.94 -9.53 14.41
C HIS A 96 9.52 -9.20 14.87
N SER A 97 8.57 -9.07 13.96
CA SER A 97 7.22 -8.59 14.28
C SER A 97 6.13 -9.54 13.83
N CYS A 98 4.94 -9.38 14.41
CA CYS A 98 3.73 -10.06 13.93
C CYS A 98 3.25 -9.61 12.53
N PHE A 99 3.87 -8.61 11.91
CA PHE A 99 3.51 -8.09 10.60
C PHE A 99 4.50 -8.52 9.52
N SER A 100 4.19 -9.58 8.77
CA SER A 100 5.07 -10.10 7.71
C SER A 100 5.14 -9.21 6.46
N THR A 101 4.16 -8.33 6.23
CA THR A 101 4.14 -7.44 5.06
C THR A 101 3.67 -6.04 5.45
N ARG A 102 4.01 -5.04 4.65
CA ARG A 102 3.55 -3.64 4.81
C ARG A 102 2.02 -3.50 4.79
N ASN A 103 1.33 -4.42 4.10
CA ASN A 103 -0.13 -4.39 4.03
C ASN A 103 -0.69 -5.07 5.28
N GLY A 104 -1.42 -4.31 6.08
CA GLY A 104 -1.95 -4.79 7.37
C GLY A 104 -1.13 -4.31 8.57
N THR A 105 0.11 -3.87 8.37
CA THR A 105 0.85 -3.12 9.41
C THR A 105 0.11 -1.83 9.75
N PRO A 106 -0.03 -1.49 11.04
CA PRO A 106 -0.62 -0.23 11.48
C PRO A 106 0.04 0.96 10.79
N ARG A 107 -0.75 2.00 10.51
CA ARG A 107 -0.23 3.20 9.83
C ARG A 107 0.51 4.13 10.77
N GLN A 108 0.31 3.98 12.07
CA GLN A 108 0.86 4.78 13.17
C GLN A 108 1.02 3.85 14.38
N PRO A 109 1.96 4.16 15.29
CA PRO A 109 2.15 3.38 16.50
C PRO A 109 0.94 3.43 17.43
N LEU A 110 0.85 2.46 18.33
CA LEU A 110 -0.17 2.34 19.39
C LEU A 110 -1.64 2.22 18.91
N LEU A 111 -1.91 2.25 17.60
CA LEU A 111 -3.25 1.96 17.07
C LEU A 111 -3.70 0.53 17.38
N VAL A 112 -2.76 -0.39 17.44
CA VAL A 112 -2.98 -1.78 17.87
C VAL A 112 -2.06 -2.04 19.06
N PRO A 113 -2.49 -1.75 20.30
CA PRO A 113 -1.64 -1.88 21.49
C PRO A 113 -1.09 -3.30 21.69
N LEU A 114 -1.84 -4.31 21.24
CA LEU A 114 -1.47 -5.73 21.35
C LEU A 114 -0.50 -6.20 20.25
N ALA A 115 -0.09 -5.32 19.32
CA ALA A 115 0.85 -5.68 18.27
C ALA A 115 2.24 -5.93 18.86
N ARG A 116 2.69 -7.19 18.83
CA ARG A 116 3.95 -7.63 19.44
C ARG A 116 5.11 -7.64 18.44
N ALA A 117 6.30 -7.34 18.94
CA ALA A 117 7.56 -7.55 18.25
C ALA A 117 8.72 -7.81 19.24
N CYS A 118 9.81 -8.34 18.71
CA CYS A 118 11.08 -8.49 19.40
C CYS A 118 12.15 -7.73 18.61
N LEU A 119 12.86 -6.80 19.25
CA LEU A 119 14.02 -6.15 18.67
C LEU A 119 15.27 -6.90 19.11
N VAL A 120 15.99 -7.50 18.16
CA VAL A 120 17.23 -8.24 18.41
C VAL A 120 18.43 -7.38 17.99
N PHE A 121 19.33 -7.11 18.92
CA PHE A 121 20.53 -6.31 18.68
C PHE A 121 21.69 -7.15 18.17
N ASN A 122 22.49 -6.57 17.28
CA ASN A 122 23.74 -7.15 16.84
C ASN A 122 24.81 -6.95 17.93
N THR A 123 25.15 -8.03 18.63
CA THR A 123 26.11 -8.03 19.75
C THR A 123 27.52 -7.59 19.38
N THR A 124 27.91 -7.67 18.09
CA THR A 124 29.20 -7.14 17.62
C THR A 124 29.28 -5.62 17.66
N ARG A 125 28.13 -4.94 17.79
CA ARG A 125 28.02 -3.47 17.77
C ARG A 125 27.43 -2.90 19.03
N VAL A 126 26.46 -3.61 19.58
CA VAL A 126 25.73 -3.23 20.78
C VAL A 126 25.97 -4.30 21.83
N PRO A 127 26.95 -4.09 22.72
CA PRO A 127 27.12 -4.93 23.89
C PRO A 127 25.82 -4.96 24.71
N PRO A 128 25.39 -6.11 25.26
CA PRO A 128 24.16 -6.22 26.05
C PRO A 128 24.03 -5.20 27.19
N ALA A 129 25.16 -4.83 27.82
CA ALA A 129 25.22 -3.80 28.86
C ALA A 129 24.68 -2.43 28.41
N SER A 130 24.63 -2.16 27.10
CA SER A 130 24.05 -0.93 26.55
C SER A 130 22.54 -0.82 26.74
N LEU A 131 21.88 -1.92 27.14
CA LEU A 131 20.44 -1.99 27.38
C LEU A 131 20.07 -1.89 28.86
N GLU A 132 21.05 -1.88 29.77
CA GLU A 132 20.82 -1.79 31.22
C GLU A 132 20.02 -0.54 31.58
N GLY A 133 18.98 -0.71 32.41
CA GLY A 133 18.10 0.36 32.87
C GLY A 133 17.01 0.74 31.85
N LEU A 134 16.99 0.16 30.65
CA LEU A 134 15.93 0.43 29.69
C LEU A 134 14.58 -0.16 30.13
N GLU A 135 14.60 -1.26 30.89
CA GLU A 135 13.45 -1.90 31.52
C GLU A 135 12.75 -1.00 32.56
N GLU A 136 13.41 0.06 33.06
CA GLU A 136 12.81 1.04 33.97
C GLU A 136 11.83 1.98 33.24
N TYR A 137 11.92 2.05 31.90
CA TYR A 137 11.05 2.86 31.07
C TYR A 137 9.90 2.03 30.51
N SER A 138 8.68 2.55 30.63
CA SER A 138 7.51 1.89 30.03
C SER A 138 7.50 1.94 28.49
N HIS A 139 8.13 2.95 27.89
CA HIS A 139 8.10 3.18 26.45
C HIS A 139 9.46 3.66 25.94
N CYS A 140 9.71 3.39 24.66
CA CYS A 140 10.90 3.85 23.95
C CYS A 140 10.56 4.38 22.56
N TRP A 141 11.37 5.32 22.09
CA TRP A 141 11.47 5.68 20.69
C TRP A 141 12.38 4.72 19.95
N ILE A 142 11.97 4.30 18.77
CA ILE A 142 12.78 3.48 17.87
C ILE A 142 12.91 4.20 16.53
N LEU A 143 14.15 4.43 16.12
CA LEU A 143 14.48 4.95 14.79
C LEU A 143 14.82 3.78 13.87
N TYR A 144 14.15 3.71 12.72
CA TYR A 144 14.26 2.55 11.83
C TYR A 144 14.28 2.95 10.36
N VAL A 145 14.57 1.99 9.48
CA VAL A 145 14.61 2.20 8.03
C VAL A 145 13.37 1.60 7.36
N PHE A 146 12.70 2.37 6.50
CA PHE A 146 11.62 1.90 5.62
C PHE A 146 12.13 1.02 4.46
N HIS A 147 12.75 -0.10 4.83
CA HIS A 147 13.49 -1.00 3.94
C HIS A 147 12.65 -1.63 2.82
N LEU A 148 11.34 -1.73 2.98
CA LEU A 148 10.43 -2.25 1.96
C LEU A 148 9.73 -1.17 1.13
N ASN A 149 9.90 0.12 1.42
CA ASN A 149 9.11 1.19 0.76
C ASN A 149 9.85 1.92 -0.35
N THR A 150 11.17 1.88 -0.34
CA THR A 150 12.01 2.57 -1.32
C THR A 150 13.16 1.66 -1.71
N ASP A 151 13.59 1.75 -2.96
CA ASP A 151 14.84 1.19 -3.43
C ASP A 151 16.01 1.93 -2.74
N LEU A 152 16.48 1.36 -1.63
CA LEU A 152 17.52 1.94 -0.79
C LEU A 152 18.84 2.07 -1.56
N ASP A 153 19.14 1.12 -2.45
CA ASP A 153 20.34 1.13 -3.27
C ASP A 153 20.33 2.35 -4.20
N LYS A 154 19.23 2.55 -4.92
CA LYS A 154 19.07 3.72 -5.79
C LYS A 154 19.12 5.03 -5.01
N LEU A 155 18.54 5.06 -3.81
CA LEU A 155 18.47 6.27 -2.98
C LEU A 155 19.84 6.65 -2.40
N TRP A 156 20.59 5.69 -1.85
CA TRP A 156 21.85 5.95 -1.15
C TRP A 156 23.07 5.94 -2.06
N LYS A 157 23.14 5.05 -3.06
CA LYS A 157 24.29 5.00 -3.99
C LYS A 157 24.19 6.08 -5.07
N HIS A 158 22.98 6.47 -5.46
CA HIS A 158 22.75 7.42 -6.56
C HIS A 158 21.70 8.50 -6.23
N PRO A 159 21.89 9.29 -5.16
CA PRO A 159 20.90 10.26 -4.70
C PRO A 159 20.50 11.29 -5.77
N SER A 160 21.45 11.74 -6.60
CA SER A 160 21.22 12.68 -7.70
C SER A 160 20.38 12.10 -8.86
N LYS A 161 20.32 10.77 -8.99
CA LYS A 161 19.48 10.05 -9.97
C LYS A 161 18.18 9.55 -9.35
N SER A 162 18.04 9.61 -8.02
CA SER A 162 16.80 9.30 -7.33
C SER A 162 15.86 10.50 -7.46
N GLY A 163 14.84 10.38 -8.33
CA GLY A 163 13.85 11.44 -8.49
C GLY A 163 12.98 11.56 -7.23
N PHE A 164 13.35 12.45 -6.32
CA PHE A 164 12.57 12.70 -5.11
C PHE A 164 11.22 13.36 -5.46
N LYS A 165 10.12 12.75 -5.03
CA LYS A 165 8.77 13.31 -5.20
C LYS A 165 8.45 14.23 -4.03
N ALA A 166 8.47 15.54 -4.25
CA ALA A 166 8.18 16.53 -3.21
C ALA A 166 6.79 16.40 -2.56
N LYS A 167 5.80 15.82 -3.27
CA LYS A 167 4.41 15.64 -2.78
C LYS A 167 3.96 14.18 -2.86
N VAL A 168 3.23 13.73 -1.85
CA VAL A 168 2.62 12.39 -1.75
C VAL A 168 1.09 12.48 -1.70
N ARG A 169 0.42 11.42 -2.15
CA ARG A 169 -1.04 11.30 -2.02
C ARG A 169 -1.36 10.90 -0.58
N VAL A 170 -2.25 11.66 0.07
CA VAL A 170 -2.64 11.39 1.45
C VAL A 170 -3.96 10.59 1.43
N PRO A 171 -4.05 9.43 2.09
CA PRO A 171 -5.27 8.62 2.10
C PRO A 171 -6.51 9.39 2.58
N ARG A 172 -6.35 10.24 3.61
CA ARG A 172 -7.45 11.05 4.18
C ARG A 172 -7.97 12.17 3.26
N LEU A 173 -7.21 12.56 2.23
CA LEU A 173 -7.57 13.70 1.37
C LEU A 173 -8.31 13.32 0.08
N LYS A 174 -8.90 12.11 -0.02
CA LYS A 174 -9.70 11.67 -1.19
C LYS A 174 -9.07 11.97 -2.56
N GLY A 175 -7.74 11.86 -2.69
CA GLY A 175 -7.01 12.21 -3.94
C GLY A 175 -6.07 13.42 -3.80
N GLY A 176 -6.23 14.22 -2.76
CA GLY A 176 -5.36 15.34 -2.46
C GLY A 176 -3.91 14.93 -2.16
N ARG A 177 -2.99 15.86 -2.43
CA ARG A 177 -1.55 15.68 -2.21
C ARG A 177 -1.02 16.68 -1.21
N LYS A 178 -0.06 16.28 -0.39
CA LYS A 178 0.67 17.16 0.55
C LYS A 178 2.17 16.98 0.36
N GLY A 179 2.94 17.99 0.77
CA GLY A 179 4.39 17.89 0.79
C GLY A 179 4.84 16.73 1.67
N VAL A 180 5.89 16.01 1.30
CA VAL A 180 6.37 14.83 2.06
C VAL A 180 6.64 15.15 3.53
N PHE A 181 7.22 16.31 3.81
CA PHE A 181 7.53 16.75 5.18
C PHE A 181 6.30 17.20 5.98
N ALA A 182 5.17 17.47 5.33
CA ALA A 182 3.88 17.69 6.01
C ALA A 182 3.14 16.37 6.29
N THR A 183 3.81 15.22 6.12
CA THR A 183 3.23 13.88 6.29
C THR A 183 4.21 12.96 7.02
N ARG A 184 3.77 11.75 7.38
CA ARG A 184 4.62 10.64 7.84
C ARG A 184 4.84 9.57 6.76
N SER A 185 4.88 9.97 5.48
CA SER A 185 5.08 9.02 4.38
C SER A 185 6.46 8.36 4.44
N PRO A 186 6.58 7.07 4.08
CA PRO A 186 7.88 6.40 4.01
C PRO A 186 8.72 6.80 2.76
N HIS A 187 8.11 7.45 1.77
CA HIS A 187 8.80 7.91 0.56
C HIS A 187 9.42 9.30 0.79
N ARG A 188 10.58 9.32 1.45
CA ARG A 188 11.30 10.53 1.88
C ARG A 188 12.79 10.47 1.50
N PRO A 189 13.51 11.61 1.48
CA PRO A 189 14.92 11.63 1.10
C PRO A 189 15.79 10.76 2.00
N CYS A 190 15.52 10.80 3.31
CA CYS A 190 16.02 9.82 4.27
C CYS A 190 14.81 8.94 4.68
N PRO A 191 14.80 7.63 4.33
CA PRO A 191 13.68 6.74 4.59
C PRO A 191 13.71 6.26 6.04
N ILE A 192 13.83 7.21 6.98
CA ILE A 192 13.87 6.97 8.41
C ILE A 192 12.45 7.09 8.98
N GLY A 193 12.04 6.04 9.68
CA GLY A 193 10.83 6.00 10.48
C GLY A 193 11.14 6.28 11.95
N LEU A 194 10.10 6.72 12.66
CA LEU A 194 10.10 6.94 14.10
C LEU A 194 8.84 6.29 14.65
N THR A 195 9.00 5.41 15.63
CA THR A 195 7.88 4.77 16.31
C THR A 195 8.07 4.83 17.82
N VAL A 196 6.96 4.97 18.55
CA VAL A 196 6.92 4.77 19.99
C VAL A 196 6.36 3.38 20.25
N ALA A 197 7.05 2.60 21.07
CA ALA A 197 6.64 1.26 21.43
C ALA A 197 6.68 1.12 22.96
N LYS A 198 5.84 0.24 23.49
CA LYS A 198 5.89 -0.14 24.90
C LYS A 198 6.99 -1.19 25.09
N VAL A 199 7.82 -1.01 26.10
CA VAL A 199 8.84 -1.98 26.53
C VAL A 199 8.16 -2.98 27.46
N GLU A 200 8.10 -4.24 27.05
CA GLU A 200 7.52 -5.32 27.86
C GLU A 200 8.59 -6.03 28.69
N ALA A 201 9.78 -6.25 28.11
CA ALA A 201 10.92 -6.82 28.81
C ALA A 201 12.23 -6.56 28.06
N VAL A 202 13.34 -6.53 28.79
CA VAL A 202 14.70 -6.57 28.26
C VAL A 202 15.30 -7.93 28.61
N GLN A 203 15.84 -8.64 27.61
CA GLN A 203 16.36 -9.99 27.77
C GLN A 203 17.69 -10.14 27.03
N GLY A 204 18.83 -10.06 27.73
CA GLY A 204 20.14 -10.19 27.10
C GLY A 204 20.36 -9.14 26.01
N ASN A 205 20.43 -9.55 24.74
CA ASN A 205 20.60 -8.67 23.58
C ASN A 205 19.27 -8.39 22.82
N MET A 206 18.12 -8.59 23.45
CA MET A 206 16.82 -8.34 22.83
C MET A 206 15.85 -7.57 23.74
N ILE A 207 14.88 -6.92 23.12
CA ILE A 207 13.79 -6.22 23.80
C ILE A 207 12.46 -6.73 23.25
N LEU A 208 11.57 -7.14 24.15
CA LEU A 208 10.19 -7.45 23.84
C LEU A 208 9.36 -6.17 23.85
N LEU A 209 8.60 -5.95 22.77
CA LEU A 209 7.89 -4.71 22.49
C LEU A 209 6.42 -4.98 22.19
N SER A 210 5.56 -4.03 22.55
CA SER A 210 4.16 -3.99 22.11
C SER A 210 3.74 -2.62 21.57
N GLY A 211 2.59 -2.57 20.91
CA GLY A 211 2.07 -1.35 20.28
C GLY A 211 2.83 -0.89 19.03
N VAL A 212 3.61 -1.78 18.42
CA VAL A 212 4.50 -1.46 17.28
C VAL A 212 3.74 -1.31 15.95
N ASP A 213 4.31 -0.53 15.04
CA ASP A 213 3.87 -0.36 13.64
C ASP A 213 4.98 -0.75 12.64
N LEU A 214 5.80 -1.73 13.02
CA LEU A 214 6.98 -2.15 12.27
C LEU A 214 6.72 -3.45 11.51
N VAL A 215 7.22 -3.54 10.28
CA VAL A 215 7.19 -4.80 9.51
C VAL A 215 8.30 -5.72 10.01
N ASP A 216 8.08 -7.03 9.95
CA ASP A 216 9.10 -8.04 10.20
C ASP A 216 10.35 -7.81 9.33
N GLY A 217 11.53 -7.97 9.92
CA GLY A 217 12.82 -7.70 9.28
C GLY A 217 13.21 -6.22 9.27
N THR A 218 12.46 -5.32 9.92
CA THR A 218 12.78 -3.88 9.93
C THR A 218 14.14 -3.60 10.59
N PRO A 219 15.10 -2.97 9.87
CA PRO A 219 16.37 -2.58 10.44
C PRO A 219 16.21 -1.36 11.36
N VAL A 220 16.80 -1.43 12.55
CA VAL A 220 16.79 -0.37 13.56
C VAL A 220 18.12 0.36 13.57
N LEU A 221 18.07 1.69 13.58
CA LEU A 221 19.22 2.58 13.64
C LEU A 221 19.53 3.00 15.08
N ASP A 222 18.52 3.20 15.91
CA ASP A 222 18.68 3.72 17.26
C ASP A 222 17.44 3.43 18.13
N ILE A 223 17.64 3.48 19.45
CA ILE A 223 16.59 3.38 20.47
C ILE A 223 16.83 4.41 21.57
N LYS A 224 15.77 5.06 22.06
CA LYS A 224 15.85 6.04 23.15
C LYS A 224 14.70 5.86 24.12
N PRO A 225 14.89 6.09 25.43
CA PRO A 225 13.77 6.11 26.37
C PRO A 225 12.78 7.21 25.97
N TYR A 226 11.49 6.93 26.13
CA TYR A 226 10.45 7.94 25.98
C TYR A 226 10.33 8.73 27.28
N LEU A 227 10.42 10.06 27.19
CA LEU A 227 10.43 10.96 28.34
C LEU A 227 9.20 11.88 28.30
N PRO A 228 8.13 11.60 29.08
CA PRO A 228 6.89 12.37 29.00
C PRO A 228 7.06 13.88 29.16
N TYR A 229 8.01 14.34 29.98
CA TYR A 229 8.20 15.77 30.24
C TYR A 229 8.72 16.56 29.02
N CYS A 230 9.39 15.91 28.04
CA CYS A 230 9.92 16.58 26.86
C CYS A 230 9.36 16.05 25.53
N ASP A 231 8.88 14.80 25.52
CA ASP A 231 8.34 14.17 24.31
C ASP A 231 6.82 14.36 24.17
N ASN A 232 6.12 14.71 25.26
CA ASN A 232 4.69 14.99 25.24
C ASN A 232 4.43 16.50 25.23
N ILE A 233 4.01 17.02 24.09
CA ILE A 233 3.61 18.43 23.93
C ILE A 233 2.07 18.46 23.88
N GLN A 234 1.44 18.81 25.01
CA GLN A 234 -0.02 18.77 25.13
C GLN A 234 -0.72 19.81 24.24
N GLU A 235 -0.08 20.95 23.99
CA GLU A 235 -0.60 22.05 23.18
C GLU A 235 -0.36 21.86 21.66
N ALA A 236 0.16 20.70 21.24
CA ALA A 236 0.45 20.43 19.84
C ALA A 236 -0.83 20.46 18.99
N THR A 237 -0.85 21.32 17.97
CA THR A 237 -1.96 21.41 17.00
C THR A 237 -1.68 20.58 15.75
N VAL A 238 -2.75 20.12 15.09
CA VAL A 238 -2.65 19.46 13.78
C VAL A 238 -3.59 20.13 12.75
N PRO A 239 -3.29 20.04 11.44
CA PRO A 239 -4.20 20.56 10.42
C PRO A 239 -5.58 19.90 10.44
N ASN A 240 -6.63 20.67 10.09
CA ASN A 240 -8.03 20.20 10.10
C ASN A 240 -8.28 18.88 9.34
N TRP A 241 -7.54 18.61 8.26
CA TRP A 241 -7.69 17.36 7.50
C TRP A 241 -7.17 16.10 8.22
N LEU A 242 -6.53 16.26 9.39
CA LEU A 242 -6.17 15.17 10.29
C LEU A 242 -7.15 15.00 11.45
N MET A 243 -7.99 16.01 11.74
CA MET A 243 -8.92 16.08 12.88
C MET A 243 -10.21 15.27 12.70
N GLU A 244 -10.40 14.57 11.57
CA GLU A 244 -11.53 13.65 11.42
C GLU A 244 -11.27 12.38 12.26
N ASP A 245 -11.67 12.44 13.54
CA ASP A 245 -11.38 11.47 14.60
C ASP A 245 -12.05 10.09 14.42
N ASN A 246 -13.01 9.96 13.51
CA ASN A 246 -13.92 8.80 13.47
C ASN A 246 -13.61 7.74 12.39
N LEU A 247 -12.43 7.77 11.76
CA LEU A 247 -12.10 6.85 10.65
C LEU A 247 -11.28 5.61 11.03
N LEU A 248 -10.82 5.50 12.28
CA LEU A 248 -10.07 4.33 12.77
C LEU A 248 -10.85 3.51 13.81
N SER A 249 -12.00 4.01 14.28
CA SER A 249 -12.90 3.24 15.14
C SER A 249 -13.53 2.11 14.33
N VAL A 250 -13.07 0.89 14.57
CA VAL A 250 -13.74 -0.30 14.04
C VAL A 250 -15.03 -0.49 14.83
N ALA A 251 -16.18 -0.20 14.22
CA ALA A 251 -17.47 -0.24 14.90
C ALA A 251 -17.81 -1.65 15.44
N SER A 252 -17.46 -2.68 14.70
CA SER A 252 -17.57 -4.08 15.13
C SER A 252 -16.75 -4.99 14.22
N VAL A 253 -16.17 -6.05 14.78
CA VAL A 253 -15.58 -7.16 14.01
C VAL A 253 -16.45 -8.39 14.26
N SER A 254 -17.04 -8.93 13.20
CA SER A 254 -17.79 -10.19 13.26
C SER A 254 -16.95 -11.33 12.69
N PHE A 255 -16.84 -12.42 13.43
CA PHE A 255 -16.16 -13.63 12.98
C PHE A 255 -17.19 -14.70 12.60
N SER A 256 -16.86 -15.55 11.63
CA SER A 256 -17.69 -16.72 11.31
C SER A 256 -17.60 -17.77 12.42
N GLU A 257 -18.61 -18.64 12.53
CA GLU A 257 -18.63 -19.70 13.56
C GLU A 257 -17.41 -20.65 13.46
N HIS A 258 -16.92 -20.88 12.24
CA HIS A 258 -15.74 -21.71 12.00
C HIS A 258 -14.41 -21.04 12.41
N PHE A 259 -14.38 -19.72 12.57
CA PHE A 259 -13.16 -18.98 12.89
C PHE A 259 -12.56 -19.40 14.23
N THR A 260 -13.37 -19.50 15.27
CA THR A 260 -12.90 -19.85 16.63
C THR A 260 -12.24 -21.22 16.67
N SER A 261 -12.85 -22.20 15.98
CA SER A 261 -12.31 -23.56 15.89
C SER A 261 -10.99 -23.59 15.10
N ALA A 262 -10.92 -22.85 13.98
CA ALA A 262 -9.69 -22.73 13.20
C ALA A 262 -8.57 -22.04 14.00
N LEU A 263 -8.89 -20.98 14.74
CA LEU A 263 -7.94 -20.25 15.58
C LEU A 263 -7.34 -21.15 16.66
N LYS A 264 -8.17 -21.97 17.32
CA LYS A 264 -7.72 -22.93 18.34
C LYS A 264 -6.73 -23.95 17.77
N ASN A 265 -7.00 -24.48 16.58
CA ASN A 265 -6.10 -25.42 15.91
C ASN A 265 -4.76 -24.78 15.53
N ILE A 266 -4.77 -23.52 15.09
CA ILE A 266 -3.55 -22.76 14.79
C ILE A 266 -2.71 -22.57 16.05
N TRP A 267 -3.32 -22.19 17.18
CA TRP A 267 -2.60 -22.01 18.44
C TRP A 267 -1.91 -23.29 18.92
N ILE A 268 -2.53 -24.45 18.70
CA ILE A 268 -1.93 -25.75 19.04
C ILE A 268 -0.72 -26.03 18.15
N MET A 269 -0.79 -25.75 16.85
CA MET A 269 0.34 -25.93 15.93
C MET A 269 1.51 -25.00 16.26
N VAL A 270 1.23 -23.74 16.58
CA VAL A 270 2.26 -22.75 16.94
C VAL A 270 2.96 -23.12 18.26
N ASN A 271 2.20 -23.56 19.27
CA ASN A 271 2.77 -23.95 20.57
C ASN A 271 3.42 -25.36 20.58
N GLY A 272 3.06 -26.22 19.62
CA GLY A 272 3.65 -27.56 19.47
C GLY A 272 5.01 -27.57 18.74
N CYS A 273 5.34 -26.49 18.02
CA CYS A 273 6.60 -26.32 17.30
C CYS A 273 7.60 -25.48 18.10
N THR A 274 8.08 -26.00 19.24
CA THR A 274 9.26 -25.56 20.03
C THR A 274 9.25 -24.16 20.69
N PRO A 275 9.90 -24.01 21.86
CA PRO A 275 9.96 -22.74 22.59
C PRO A 275 11.08 -21.86 22.04
N SER A 276 10.76 -20.77 21.33
CA SER A 276 11.75 -19.73 21.07
C SER A 276 11.12 -18.36 20.74
N VAL A 277 11.45 -17.39 21.61
CA VAL A 277 11.47 -15.92 21.42
C VAL A 277 10.16 -15.12 21.52
N LEU A 278 8.95 -15.69 21.41
CA LEU A 278 7.71 -14.87 21.47
C LEU A 278 6.61 -15.34 22.43
N THR A 279 6.91 -16.27 23.33
CA THR A 279 5.97 -16.73 24.37
C THR A 279 6.19 -15.96 25.68
N VAL A 280 5.63 -14.73 25.77
CA VAL A 280 4.85 -14.17 26.90
C VAL A 280 3.99 -13.04 26.34
#